data_AF-A0A971L539-F1
#
_entry.id   AF-A0A971L539-F1
#
_cell.length_a   1.000
_cell.length_b   1.000
_cell.length_c   1.000
_cell.angle_alpha   90.00
_cell.angle_beta   90.00
_cell.angle_gamma   90.00
#
_symmetry.space_group_name_H-M   'P 1'
#
loop_
_entity.id
_entity.type
_entity.pdbx_description
1 polymer ?
#
loop_
_entity_poly.entity_id
_entity_poly.type
_entity_poly.pdbx_seq_one_letter_code
_entity_poly.pdbx_strand_id
1 'polypeptide(L)'
;MFDRLPEWTKRTNRLSALAVKARTIFKHASDPNQLLFNDLPSLYSDDVDIQEPDVAREVTRVIDSALTELVEAYPKMLQRMASLLLTELDVPNDSSQALKELNGRASNIKQMSGDFRVNAFIGRMTIFDGSDAAVEGVGSLASNKPPRDWVDADLDGAFIEIASLAQQFVRTETYAHVQGRSDKRRSLAVILSKEGRAKPLHIEFQIAESDQKEVDQLVTRLKEAAGSKVTKKEILLAALAELSGEYMSEEGSHE
;
A
#
# COMPACT_ATOMS: atom_id res chain seq x y z
N MET A 1 -9.80 -26.01 -14.99
CA MET A 1 -8.84 -25.25 -14.15
C MET A 1 -8.68 -23.83 -14.67
N PHE A 2 -8.35 -23.68 -15.96
CA PHE A 2 -8.22 -22.37 -16.62
C PHE A 2 -9.46 -21.47 -16.51
N ASP A 3 -10.67 -22.00 -16.68
CA ASP A 3 -11.90 -21.21 -16.63
C ASP A 3 -12.17 -20.56 -15.27
N ARG A 4 -11.62 -21.15 -14.20
CA ARG A 4 -11.74 -20.65 -12.82
C ARG A 4 -10.71 -19.57 -12.49
N LEU A 5 -9.73 -19.31 -13.37
CA LEU A 5 -8.77 -18.23 -13.15
C LEU A 5 -9.48 -16.88 -13.21
N PRO A 6 -9.07 -15.91 -12.38
CA PRO A 6 -9.53 -14.52 -12.49
C PRO A 6 -9.25 -13.95 -13.89
N GLU A 7 -10.15 -13.08 -14.37
CA GLU A 7 -10.05 -12.50 -15.72
C GLU A 7 -8.73 -11.74 -15.95
N TRP A 8 -8.22 -11.07 -14.92
CA TRP A 8 -6.93 -10.40 -14.99
C TRP A 8 -5.78 -11.37 -15.29
N THR A 9 -5.72 -12.53 -14.62
CA THR A 9 -4.71 -13.58 -14.88
C THR A 9 -4.72 -14.05 -16.34
N LYS A 10 -5.90 -14.14 -16.95
CA LYS A 10 -6.06 -14.54 -18.35
C LYS A 10 -5.53 -13.48 -19.34
N ARG A 11 -5.25 -12.25 -18.89
CA ARG A 11 -4.91 -11.10 -19.74
C ARG A 11 -3.55 -10.47 -19.42
N THR A 12 -3.06 -10.58 -18.19
CA THR A 12 -1.84 -9.90 -17.71
C THR A 12 -0.57 -10.30 -18.48
N ASN A 13 0.35 -9.38 -18.70
CA ASN A 13 1.66 -9.71 -19.28
C ASN A 13 2.76 -9.85 -18.21
N ARG A 14 2.39 -9.87 -16.92
CA ARG A 14 3.29 -10.00 -15.77
C ARG A 14 3.54 -11.45 -15.36
N LEU A 15 3.67 -12.30 -16.35
CA LEU A 15 3.91 -13.74 -16.21
C LEU A 15 5.20 -14.09 -16.97
N SER A 16 5.86 -15.17 -16.57
CA SER A 16 6.98 -15.71 -17.32
C SER A 16 6.57 -16.06 -18.76
N ALA A 17 7.53 -16.04 -19.68
CA ALA A 17 7.29 -16.43 -21.07
C ALA A 17 6.65 -17.83 -21.18
N LEU A 18 7.05 -18.74 -20.29
CA LEU A 18 6.50 -20.08 -20.18
C LEU A 18 5.03 -20.07 -19.75
N ALA A 19 4.68 -19.34 -18.69
CA ALA A 19 3.29 -19.20 -18.23
C ALA A 19 2.40 -18.49 -19.26
N VAL A 20 2.93 -17.52 -20.01
CA VAL A 20 2.24 -16.89 -21.14
C VAL A 20 1.96 -17.88 -22.27
N LYS A 21 2.93 -18.74 -22.62
CA LYS A 21 2.76 -19.80 -23.62
C LYS A 21 1.72 -20.82 -23.14
N ALA A 22 1.81 -21.28 -21.88
CA ALA A 22 0.87 -22.21 -21.28
C ALA A 22 -0.56 -21.65 -21.28
N ARG A 23 -0.74 -20.40 -20.83
CA ARG A 23 -2.02 -19.70 -20.88
C ARG A 23 -2.60 -19.65 -22.29
N THR A 24 -1.76 -19.36 -23.28
CA THR A 24 -2.19 -19.28 -24.69
C THR A 24 -2.69 -20.64 -25.18
N ILE A 25 -1.97 -21.72 -24.85
CA ILE A 25 -2.40 -23.10 -25.16
C ILE A 25 -3.75 -23.40 -24.51
N PHE A 26 -3.90 -23.18 -23.20
CA PHE A 26 -5.15 -23.44 -22.49
C PHE A 26 -6.33 -22.61 -23.01
N LYS A 27 -6.08 -21.39 -23.50
CA LYS A 27 -7.13 -20.51 -24.06
C LYS A 27 -7.67 -21.00 -25.41
N HIS A 28 -6.86 -21.70 -26.20
CA HIS A 28 -7.22 -22.17 -27.55
C HIS A 28 -7.52 -23.67 -27.61
N ALA A 29 -7.25 -24.40 -26.53
CA ALA A 29 -7.46 -25.84 -26.47
C ALA A 29 -8.94 -26.21 -26.66
N SER A 30 -9.23 -26.90 -27.76
CA SER A 30 -10.56 -27.42 -28.08
C SER A 30 -10.68 -28.94 -27.93
N ASP A 31 -9.55 -29.67 -27.99
CA ASP A 31 -9.49 -31.13 -27.87
C ASP A 31 -8.60 -31.51 -26.67
N PRO A 32 -9.14 -32.21 -25.65
CA PRO A 32 -8.38 -32.66 -24.48
C PRO A 32 -7.19 -33.58 -24.80
N ASN A 33 -7.29 -34.45 -25.81
CA ASN A 33 -6.20 -35.36 -26.17
C ASN A 33 -5.08 -34.58 -26.87
N GLN A 34 -5.43 -33.67 -27.77
CA GLN A 34 -4.45 -32.80 -28.42
C GLN A 34 -3.71 -31.94 -27.38
N LEU A 35 -4.45 -31.39 -26.42
CA LEU A 35 -3.88 -30.60 -25.33
C LEU A 35 -2.85 -31.42 -24.52
N LEU A 36 -3.22 -32.63 -24.11
CA LEU A 36 -2.39 -33.46 -23.24
C LEU A 36 -1.16 -34.04 -23.94
N PHE A 37 -1.30 -34.51 -25.18
CA PHE A 37 -0.25 -35.28 -25.85
C PHE A 37 0.59 -34.47 -26.84
N ASN A 38 0.11 -33.29 -27.29
CA ASN A 38 0.82 -32.47 -28.26
C ASN A 38 1.09 -31.06 -27.72
N ASP A 39 0.03 -30.34 -27.33
CA ASP A 39 0.17 -28.91 -27.03
C ASP A 39 0.97 -28.66 -25.73
N LEU A 40 0.68 -29.39 -24.65
CA LEU A 40 1.40 -29.23 -23.39
C LEU A 40 2.87 -29.69 -23.46
N PRO A 41 3.22 -30.84 -24.09
CA PRO A 41 4.62 -31.20 -24.32
C PRO A 41 5.41 -30.13 -25.11
N SER A 42 4.76 -29.43 -26.05
CA SER A 42 5.39 -28.32 -26.80
C SER A 42 5.86 -27.15 -25.92
N LEU A 43 5.42 -27.05 -24.66
CA LEU A 43 5.94 -26.05 -23.71
C LEU A 43 7.41 -26.28 -23.38
N TYR A 44 7.87 -27.54 -23.43
CA TYR A 44 9.25 -27.91 -23.15
C TYR A 44 10.12 -27.81 -24.41
N SER A 45 9.73 -28.48 -25.50
CA SER A 45 10.33 -28.34 -26.84
C SER A 45 9.36 -28.82 -27.92
N ASP A 46 9.59 -28.47 -29.19
CA ASP A 46 8.66 -28.81 -30.27
C ASP A 46 8.72 -30.31 -30.68
N ASP A 47 9.86 -30.98 -30.45
CA ASP A 47 10.10 -32.41 -30.77
C ASP A 47 10.33 -33.24 -29.49
N VAL A 48 9.29 -33.41 -28.67
CA VAL A 48 9.36 -34.18 -27.41
C VAL A 48 8.85 -35.60 -27.60
N ASP A 49 9.70 -36.59 -27.35
CA ASP A 49 9.24 -37.98 -27.16
C ASP A 49 8.91 -38.22 -25.67
N ILE A 50 7.64 -38.01 -25.32
CA ILE A 50 7.12 -38.25 -23.96
C ILE A 50 7.10 -39.74 -23.55
N GLN A 51 7.54 -40.67 -24.42
CA GLN A 51 7.72 -42.08 -24.05
C GLN A 51 8.99 -42.30 -23.21
N GLU A 52 9.94 -41.38 -23.24
CA GLU A 52 11.13 -41.43 -22.38
C GLU A 52 10.78 -40.93 -20.96
N PRO A 53 10.95 -41.76 -19.91
CA PRO A 53 10.53 -41.41 -18.55
C PRO A 53 11.18 -40.13 -17.98
N ASP A 54 12.41 -39.84 -18.38
CA ASP A 54 13.16 -38.68 -17.89
C ASP A 54 12.64 -37.38 -18.53
N VAL A 55 12.35 -37.42 -19.83
CA VAL A 55 11.75 -36.34 -20.58
C VAL A 55 10.32 -36.07 -20.09
N ALA A 56 9.52 -37.11 -19.89
CA ALA A 56 8.17 -36.98 -19.36
C ALA A 56 8.14 -36.30 -17.97
N ARG A 57 9.10 -36.63 -17.09
CA ARG A 57 9.24 -35.98 -15.78
C ARG A 57 9.57 -34.50 -15.90
N GLU A 58 10.49 -34.14 -16.78
CA GLU A 58 10.88 -32.75 -16.96
C GLU A 58 9.77 -31.91 -17.60
N VAL A 59 9.10 -32.44 -18.62
CA VAL A 59 7.90 -31.83 -19.23
C VAL A 59 6.84 -31.57 -18.16
N THR A 60 6.56 -32.56 -17.31
CA THR A 60 5.59 -32.43 -16.21
C THR A 60 5.99 -31.29 -15.25
N ARG A 61 7.28 -31.20 -14.89
CA ARG A 61 7.81 -30.15 -14.02
C ARG A 61 7.63 -28.75 -14.62
N VAL A 62 7.90 -28.60 -15.92
CA VAL A 62 7.74 -27.34 -16.65
C VAL A 62 6.27 -26.92 -16.69
N ILE A 63 5.36 -27.86 -16.99
CA ILE A 63 3.91 -27.60 -17.01
C ILE A 63 3.42 -27.20 -15.61
N ASP A 64 3.82 -27.95 -14.58
CA ASP A 64 3.42 -27.68 -13.20
C ASP A 64 3.88 -26.31 -12.71
N SER A 65 5.12 -25.93 -13.03
CA SER A 65 5.65 -24.59 -12.73
C SER A 65 4.84 -23.49 -13.42
N ALA A 66 4.49 -23.67 -14.70
CA ALA A 66 3.72 -22.70 -15.47
C ALA A 66 2.29 -22.55 -14.93
N LEU A 67 1.64 -23.67 -14.60
CA LEU A 67 0.30 -23.69 -14.04
C LEU A 67 0.23 -23.08 -12.64
N THR A 68 1.22 -23.40 -11.79
CA THR A 68 1.35 -22.82 -10.47
C THR A 68 1.49 -21.30 -10.55
N GLU A 69 2.34 -20.80 -11.45
CA GLU A 69 2.48 -19.36 -11.66
C GLU A 69 1.16 -18.69 -12.07
N LEU A 70 0.39 -19.31 -12.98
CA LEU A 70 -0.92 -18.79 -13.37
C LEU A 70 -1.90 -18.72 -12.19
N VAL A 71 -1.95 -19.76 -11.35
CA VAL A 71 -2.84 -19.79 -10.19
C VAL A 71 -2.42 -18.76 -9.12
N GLU A 72 -1.12 -18.61 -8.89
CA GLU A 72 -0.58 -17.74 -7.86
C GLU A 72 -0.53 -16.25 -8.25
N ALA A 73 -0.58 -15.93 -9.53
CA ALA A 73 -0.43 -14.55 -10.02
C ALA A 73 -1.41 -13.57 -9.37
N TYR A 74 -2.69 -13.94 -9.29
CA TYR A 74 -3.73 -13.06 -8.73
C TYR A 74 -3.63 -12.91 -7.21
N PRO A 75 -3.52 -14.00 -6.40
CA PRO A 75 -3.24 -13.88 -4.97
C PRO A 75 -1.99 -13.04 -4.66
N LYS A 76 -0.88 -13.24 -5.39
CA LYS A 76 0.34 -12.44 -5.20
C LYS A 76 0.12 -10.96 -5.50
N MET A 77 -0.68 -10.65 -6.51
CA MET A 77 -1.04 -9.27 -6.85
C MET A 77 -1.88 -8.62 -5.73
N LEU A 78 -2.89 -9.32 -5.21
CA LEU A 78 -3.69 -8.84 -4.07
C LEU A 78 -2.84 -8.66 -2.81
N GLN A 79 -1.96 -9.62 -2.49
CA GLN A 79 -1.02 -9.51 -1.38
C GLN A 79 -0.14 -8.27 -1.51
N ARG A 80 0.41 -7.99 -2.70
CA ARG A 80 1.18 -6.77 -2.94
C ARG A 80 0.35 -5.50 -2.70
N MET A 81 -0.91 -5.50 -3.11
CA MET A 81 -1.83 -4.38 -2.89
C MET A 81 -2.14 -4.19 -1.40
N ALA A 82 -2.40 -5.28 -0.67
CA ALA A 82 -2.62 -5.27 0.76
C ALA A 82 -1.38 -4.76 1.52
N SER A 83 -0.19 -5.25 1.17
CA SER A 83 1.07 -4.81 1.79
C SER A 83 1.33 -3.32 1.57
N LEU A 84 1.09 -2.80 0.36
CA LEU A 84 1.20 -1.37 0.10
C LEU A 84 0.21 -0.59 0.98
N LEU A 85 -1.06 -0.99 0.97
CA LEU A 85 -2.12 -0.33 1.74
C LEU A 85 -1.77 -0.26 3.23
N LEU A 86 -1.38 -1.38 3.84
CA LEU A 86 -1.03 -1.44 5.27
C LEU A 86 0.21 -0.59 5.57
N THR A 87 1.22 -0.63 4.70
CA THR A 87 2.44 0.18 4.87
C THR A 87 2.13 1.68 4.83
N GLU A 88 1.35 2.14 3.84
CA GLU A 88 1.01 3.57 3.69
C GLU A 88 0.06 4.07 4.80
N LEU A 89 -0.67 3.18 5.46
CA LEU A 89 -1.53 3.49 6.61
C LEU A 89 -0.81 3.36 7.96
N ASP A 90 0.48 3.02 7.96
CA ASP A 90 1.30 2.74 9.14
C ASP A 90 0.69 1.63 10.02
N VAL A 91 0.28 0.53 9.38
CA VAL A 91 -0.23 -0.68 10.05
C VAL A 91 0.85 -1.75 10.01
N PRO A 92 1.30 -2.27 11.17
CA PRO A 92 2.53 -3.08 11.25
C PRO A 92 2.40 -4.46 10.61
N ASN A 93 1.20 -5.03 10.54
CA ASN A 93 0.92 -6.34 9.97
C ASN A 93 -0.60 -6.54 9.75
N ASP A 94 -0.98 -7.69 9.20
CA ASP A 94 -2.36 -8.10 8.92
C ASP A 94 -3.04 -8.85 10.09
N SER A 95 -2.49 -8.78 11.31
CA SER A 95 -3.11 -9.44 12.46
C SER A 95 -4.48 -8.84 12.78
N SER A 96 -5.39 -9.66 13.31
CA SER A 96 -6.74 -9.18 13.68
C SER A 96 -6.72 -8.01 14.67
N GLN A 97 -5.68 -7.88 15.50
CA GLN A 97 -5.52 -6.74 16.40
C GLN A 97 -5.16 -5.47 15.63
N ALA A 98 -4.11 -5.51 14.80
CA ALA A 98 -3.67 -4.37 14.01
C ALA A 98 -4.78 -3.86 13.07
N LEU A 99 -5.54 -4.77 12.46
CA LEU A 99 -6.68 -4.43 11.61
C LEU A 99 -7.83 -3.79 12.40
N LYS A 100 -8.11 -4.25 13.63
CA LYS A 100 -9.10 -3.61 14.51
C LYS A 100 -8.69 -2.20 14.93
N GLU A 101 -7.39 -1.99 15.19
CA GLU A 101 -6.84 -0.66 15.49
C GLU A 101 -7.02 0.27 14.27
N LEU A 102 -6.71 -0.20 13.06
CA LEU A 102 -7.01 0.51 11.81
C LEU A 102 -8.50 0.84 11.67
N ASN A 103 -9.40 -0.12 11.94
CA ASN A 103 -10.85 0.10 11.87
C ASN A 103 -11.31 1.19 12.87
N GLY A 104 -10.73 1.20 14.08
CA GLY A 104 -10.97 2.22 15.10
C GLY A 104 -10.51 3.61 14.65
N ARG A 105 -9.29 3.71 14.13
CA ARG A 105 -8.74 4.93 13.50
C ARG A 105 -9.65 5.47 12.40
N ALA A 106 -10.06 4.60 11.46
CA ALA A 106 -10.95 4.96 10.38
C ALA A 106 -12.34 5.42 10.86
N SER A 107 -12.86 4.81 11.93
CA SER A 107 -14.16 5.17 12.49
C SER A 107 -14.16 6.57 13.11
N ASN A 108 -13.06 6.96 13.74
CA ASN A 108 -12.91 8.28 14.37
C ASN A 108 -12.92 9.44 13.38
N ILE A 109 -12.48 9.19 12.14
CA ILE A 109 -12.28 10.23 11.12
C ILE A 109 -13.37 10.22 10.04
N LYS A 110 -14.35 9.32 10.21
CA LYS A 110 -15.46 9.14 9.28
C LYS A 110 -16.23 10.46 9.10
N GLN A 111 -16.45 10.86 7.84
CA GLN A 111 -17.12 12.12 7.44
C GLN A 111 -16.35 13.42 7.72
N MET A 112 -15.08 13.37 8.14
CA MET A 112 -14.30 14.59 8.41
C MET A 112 -13.56 15.17 7.19
N SER A 113 -13.37 14.38 6.12
CA SER A 113 -12.52 14.79 5.00
C SER A 113 -13.16 15.83 4.06
N GLY A 114 -14.50 15.89 4.00
CA GLY A 114 -15.23 16.70 3.01
C GLY A 114 -15.13 16.22 1.55
N ASP A 115 -14.25 15.25 1.25
CA ASP A 115 -14.06 14.64 -0.07
C ASP A 115 -14.80 13.29 -0.14
N PHE A 116 -15.65 13.11 -1.15
CA PHE A 116 -16.46 11.89 -1.28
C PHE A 116 -15.60 10.62 -1.47
N ARG A 117 -14.51 10.72 -2.24
CA ARG A 117 -13.64 9.61 -2.59
C ARG A 117 -12.78 9.19 -1.40
N VAL A 118 -12.26 10.16 -0.64
CA VAL A 118 -11.57 9.91 0.63
C VAL A 118 -12.52 9.32 1.66
N ASN A 119 -13.76 9.84 1.77
CA ASN A 119 -14.77 9.26 2.66
C ASN A 119 -15.15 7.83 2.28
N ALA A 120 -15.20 7.49 0.99
CA ALA A 120 -15.43 6.13 0.54
C ALA A 120 -14.27 5.20 0.95
N PHE A 121 -13.03 5.66 0.81
CA PHE A 121 -11.84 4.93 1.26
C PHE A 121 -11.84 4.74 2.79
N ILE A 122 -12.03 5.80 3.56
CA ILE A 122 -12.18 5.74 5.04
C ILE A 122 -13.29 4.76 5.41
N GLY A 123 -14.43 4.83 4.74
CA GLY A 123 -15.56 3.91 4.94
C GLY A 123 -15.17 2.45 4.77
N ARG A 124 -14.38 2.11 3.74
CA ARG A 124 -13.83 0.75 3.57
C ARG A 124 -12.88 0.38 4.70
N MET A 125 -12.03 1.31 5.15
CA MET A 125 -11.10 1.07 6.25
C MET A 125 -11.81 0.81 7.59
N THR A 126 -13.06 1.27 7.78
CA THR A 126 -13.83 0.94 8.99
C THR A 126 -14.23 -0.53 9.12
N ILE A 127 -14.22 -1.28 8.02
CA ILE A 127 -14.62 -2.69 7.98
C ILE A 127 -13.56 -3.57 7.29
N PHE A 128 -12.35 -3.05 7.11
CA PHE A 128 -11.29 -3.75 6.42
C PHE A 128 -10.79 -4.91 7.29
N ASP A 129 -10.83 -6.12 6.75
CA ASP A 129 -10.52 -7.37 7.44
C ASP A 129 -9.31 -8.12 6.83
N GLY A 130 -8.64 -7.52 5.84
CA GLY A 130 -7.49 -8.10 5.15
C GLY A 130 -7.84 -9.22 4.15
N SER A 131 -9.11 -9.57 4.00
CA SER A 131 -9.54 -10.59 3.03
C SER A 131 -9.30 -10.13 1.58
N ASP A 132 -9.14 -11.08 0.67
CA ASP A 132 -9.04 -10.81 -0.77
C ASP A 132 -10.20 -9.94 -1.27
N ALA A 133 -11.41 -10.16 -0.77
CA ALA A 133 -12.59 -9.37 -1.12
C ALA A 133 -12.50 -7.92 -0.63
N ALA A 134 -11.95 -7.69 0.56
CA ALA A 134 -11.72 -6.34 1.08
C ALA A 134 -10.64 -5.60 0.27
N VAL A 135 -9.54 -6.29 -0.06
CA VAL A 135 -8.46 -5.76 -0.91
C VAL A 135 -8.99 -5.44 -2.31
N GLU A 136 -9.78 -6.33 -2.90
CA GLU A 136 -10.46 -6.11 -4.18
C GLU A 136 -11.36 -4.86 -4.15
N GLY A 137 -12.08 -4.67 -3.05
CA GLY A 137 -12.92 -3.49 -2.84
C GLY A 137 -12.12 -2.19 -2.83
N VAL A 138 -10.93 -2.19 -2.23
CA VAL A 138 -10.00 -1.05 -2.24
C VAL A 138 -9.43 -0.83 -3.64
N GLY A 139 -8.92 -1.89 -4.29
CA GLY A 139 -8.42 -1.82 -5.66
C GLY A 139 -9.48 -1.32 -6.66
N SER A 140 -10.74 -1.68 -6.44
CA SER A 140 -11.86 -1.26 -7.30
C SER A 140 -12.19 0.21 -7.14
N LEU A 141 -12.09 0.72 -5.91
CA LEU A 141 -12.23 2.16 -5.64
C LEU A 141 -11.10 2.95 -6.31
N ALA A 142 -9.86 2.45 -6.21
CA ALA A 142 -8.69 3.10 -6.75
C ALA A 142 -8.68 3.12 -8.29
N SER A 143 -8.94 1.97 -8.93
CA SER A 143 -9.02 1.82 -10.40
C SER A 143 -10.31 2.33 -11.03
N ASN A 144 -11.35 2.59 -10.23
CA ASN A 144 -12.71 2.88 -10.70
C ASN A 144 -13.29 1.78 -11.62
N LYS A 145 -12.92 0.51 -11.38
CA LYS A 145 -13.33 -0.67 -12.16
C LYS A 145 -13.46 -1.90 -11.26
N PRO A 146 -14.41 -2.82 -11.54
CA PRO A 146 -14.47 -4.08 -10.80
C PRO A 146 -13.31 -5.02 -11.19
N PRO A 147 -12.96 -6.02 -10.35
CA PRO A 147 -11.79 -6.88 -10.58
C PRO A 147 -11.78 -7.63 -11.92
N ARG A 148 -12.97 -8.00 -12.42
CA ARG A 148 -13.14 -8.68 -13.72
C ARG A 148 -12.70 -7.84 -14.93
N ASP A 149 -12.66 -6.52 -14.78
CA ASP A 149 -12.37 -5.58 -15.86
C ASP A 149 -10.94 -4.99 -15.75
N TRP A 150 -10.16 -5.41 -14.76
CA TRP A 150 -8.79 -4.94 -14.57
C TRP A 150 -7.85 -5.40 -15.68
N VAL A 151 -7.02 -4.46 -16.12
CA VAL A 151 -5.80 -4.72 -16.89
C VAL A 151 -4.57 -4.20 -16.14
N ASP A 152 -3.38 -4.55 -16.61
CA ASP A 152 -2.12 -4.16 -15.93
C ASP A 152 -2.00 -2.65 -15.72
N ALA A 153 -2.40 -1.84 -16.71
CA ALA A 153 -2.38 -0.38 -16.62
C ALA A 153 -3.34 0.17 -15.55
N ASP A 154 -4.51 -0.48 -15.36
CA ASP A 154 -5.45 -0.10 -14.31
C ASP A 154 -4.88 -0.38 -12.93
N LEU A 155 -4.17 -1.51 -12.78
CA LEU A 155 -3.52 -1.85 -11.52
C LEU A 155 -2.37 -0.89 -11.20
N ASP A 156 -1.57 -0.49 -12.19
CA ASP A 156 -0.52 0.52 -11.97
C ASP A 156 -1.09 1.84 -11.46
N GLY A 157 -2.18 2.31 -12.08
CA GLY A 157 -2.92 3.47 -11.58
C GLY A 157 -3.48 3.23 -10.18
N ALA A 158 -4.04 2.04 -9.92
CA ALA A 158 -4.60 1.70 -8.62
C ALA A 158 -3.55 1.70 -7.51
N PHE A 159 -2.33 1.20 -7.74
CA PHE A 159 -1.26 1.23 -6.73
C PHE A 159 -0.91 2.67 -6.32
N ILE A 160 -0.76 3.58 -7.30
CA ILE A 160 -0.48 5.01 -7.04
C ILE A 160 -1.63 5.64 -6.26
N GLU A 161 -2.86 5.36 -6.69
CA GLU A 161 -4.04 5.94 -6.09
C GLU A 161 -4.30 5.41 -4.67
N ILE A 162 -3.99 4.15 -4.38
CA ILE A 162 -4.06 3.59 -3.02
C ILE A 162 -3.12 4.35 -2.09
N ALA A 163 -1.88 4.60 -2.51
CA ALA A 163 -0.94 5.39 -1.72
C ALA A 163 -1.45 6.83 -1.51
N SER A 164 -1.98 7.47 -2.55
CA SER A 164 -2.60 8.80 -2.45
C SER A 164 -3.76 8.85 -1.45
N LEU A 165 -4.68 7.86 -1.50
CA LEU A 165 -5.82 7.77 -0.59
C LEU A 165 -5.38 7.49 0.85
N ALA A 166 -4.36 6.64 1.05
CA ALA A 166 -3.79 6.37 2.37
C ALA A 166 -3.13 7.61 2.98
N GLN A 167 -2.38 8.40 2.19
CA GLN A 167 -1.81 9.67 2.66
C GLN A 167 -2.90 10.68 3.04
N GLN A 168 -3.99 10.75 2.26
CA GLN A 168 -5.14 11.59 2.59
C GLN A 168 -5.88 11.11 3.84
N PHE A 169 -5.95 9.81 4.08
CA PHE A 169 -6.45 9.22 5.33
C PHE A 169 -5.61 9.69 6.52
N VAL A 170 -4.29 9.51 6.49
CA VAL A 170 -3.38 9.89 7.59
C VAL A 170 -3.45 11.40 7.87
N ARG A 171 -3.54 12.21 6.81
CA ARG A 171 -3.73 13.65 6.95
C ARG A 171 -5.08 13.99 7.60
N THR A 172 -6.15 13.30 7.22
CA THR A 172 -7.49 13.50 7.81
C THR A 172 -7.48 13.11 9.29
N GLU A 173 -6.79 12.02 9.64
CA GLU A 173 -6.59 11.59 11.02
C GLU A 173 -5.85 12.62 11.87
N THR A 174 -4.78 13.19 11.32
CA THR A 174 -4.06 14.28 11.98
C THR A 174 -4.98 15.47 12.27
N TYR A 175 -5.83 15.87 11.32
CA TYR A 175 -6.80 16.95 11.54
C TYR A 175 -7.91 16.59 12.53
N ALA A 176 -8.37 15.34 12.53
CA ALA A 176 -9.39 14.85 13.44
C ALA A 176 -8.89 14.87 14.90
N HIS A 177 -7.66 14.46 15.13
CA HIS A 177 -7.03 14.57 16.45
C HIS A 177 -6.90 16.03 16.93
N VAL A 178 -6.73 16.98 16.01
CA VAL A 178 -6.70 18.42 16.33
C VAL A 178 -8.10 18.97 16.65
N GLN A 179 -9.15 18.55 15.92
CA GLN A 179 -10.51 19.06 16.14
C GLN A 179 -11.27 18.36 17.29
N GLY A 180 -10.99 17.09 17.56
CA GLY A 180 -11.73 16.24 18.51
C GLY A 180 -11.39 16.40 19.99
N ARG A 181 -10.59 17.40 20.39
CA ARG A 181 -10.27 17.67 21.80
C ARG A 181 -11.00 18.90 22.31
N SER A 182 -12.12 18.68 22.99
CA SER A 182 -12.71 19.63 23.94
C SER A 182 -12.07 19.52 25.33
N ASP A 183 -10.75 19.41 25.42
CA ASP A 183 -10.06 19.41 26.72
C ASP A 183 -8.65 19.95 26.57
N LYS A 184 -8.48 21.21 26.97
CA LYS A 184 -7.29 21.95 27.49
C LYS A 184 -5.86 21.49 27.11
N ARG A 185 -5.65 20.73 26.04
CA ARG A 185 -4.38 20.17 25.59
C ARG A 185 -4.35 20.09 24.06
N ARG A 186 -3.36 20.75 23.46
CA ARG A 186 -3.13 20.77 22.01
C ARG A 186 -2.22 19.59 21.63
N SER A 187 -2.66 18.79 20.65
CA SER A 187 -1.84 17.72 20.09
C SER A 187 -1.04 18.25 18.90
N LEU A 188 0.24 17.93 18.84
CA LEU A 188 1.16 18.36 17.78
C LEU A 188 1.91 17.14 17.25
N ALA A 189 2.14 17.12 15.93
CA ALA A 189 2.96 16.13 15.26
C ALA A 189 4.00 16.85 14.39
N VAL A 190 5.24 16.39 14.44
CA VAL A 190 6.33 16.92 13.61
C VAL A 190 6.94 15.75 12.84
N ILE A 191 6.86 15.83 11.50
CA ILE A 191 7.44 14.86 10.58
C ILE A 191 8.55 15.54 9.78
N LEU A 192 9.75 14.97 9.82
CA LEU A 192 10.93 15.49 9.14
C LEU A 192 11.60 14.41 8.30
N SER A 193 11.70 14.64 7.00
CA SER A 193 12.48 13.79 6.09
C SER A 193 13.84 14.42 5.85
N LYS A 194 14.90 13.76 6.32
CA LYS A 194 16.29 14.22 6.16
C LYS A 194 16.99 13.38 5.09
N GLU A 195 17.73 14.05 4.22
CA GLU A 195 18.54 13.38 3.19
C GLU A 195 19.53 12.41 3.86
N GLY A 196 19.57 11.16 3.38
CA GLY A 196 20.40 10.10 3.95
C GLY A 196 19.75 9.28 5.08
N ARG A 197 18.49 9.54 5.47
CA ARG A 197 17.71 8.63 6.33
C ARG A 197 16.62 7.91 5.53
N ALA A 198 16.52 6.60 5.71
CA ALA A 198 15.52 5.77 5.05
C ALA A 198 14.10 5.93 5.64
N LYS A 199 14.00 6.36 6.91
CA LYS A 199 12.72 6.62 7.58
C LYS A 199 12.63 8.08 8.03
N PRO A 200 11.47 8.75 7.86
CA PRO A 200 11.23 10.06 8.42
C PRO A 200 11.38 10.03 9.95
N LEU A 201 11.87 11.12 10.51
CA LEU A 201 11.73 11.40 11.94
C LEU A 201 10.27 11.78 12.20
N HIS A 202 9.66 11.17 13.21
CA HIS A 202 8.28 11.41 13.61
C HIS A 202 8.20 11.48 15.13
N ILE A 203 7.57 12.54 15.65
CA ILE A 203 7.26 12.67 17.08
C ILE A 203 5.85 13.21 17.23
N GLU A 204 5.15 12.64 18.21
CA GLU A 204 3.83 13.08 18.64
C GLU A 204 3.90 13.49 20.10
N PHE A 205 3.41 14.68 20.41
CA PHE A 205 3.40 15.19 21.77
C PHE A 205 2.18 16.05 22.04
N GLN A 206 1.92 16.27 23.32
CA GLN A 206 0.78 17.04 23.80
C GLN A 206 1.27 18.19 24.66
N ILE A 207 0.75 19.38 24.37
CA ILE A 207 1.04 20.60 25.15
C ILE A 207 -0.23 20.97 25.90
N ALA A 208 -0.15 21.15 27.21
CA ALA A 208 -1.30 21.63 27.98
C ALA A 208 -1.53 23.12 27.75
N GLU A 209 -2.79 23.57 27.93
CA GLU A 209 -3.14 24.98 27.83
C GLU A 209 -2.41 25.84 28.86
N SER A 210 -2.06 25.27 30.02
CA SER A 210 -1.18 25.89 31.02
C SER A 210 0.20 26.23 30.46
N ASP A 211 0.71 25.40 29.55
CA ASP A 211 2.06 25.48 29.01
C ASP A 211 2.08 26.37 27.75
N GLN A 212 0.90 26.72 27.22
CA GLN A 212 0.77 27.58 26.04
C GLN A 212 1.45 28.94 26.24
N LYS A 213 1.39 29.49 27.47
CA LYS A 213 2.04 30.76 27.79
C LYS A 213 3.56 30.67 27.64
N GLU A 214 4.14 29.53 28.02
CA GLU A 214 5.57 29.27 27.87
C GLU A 214 5.94 29.09 26.40
N VAL A 215 5.13 28.35 25.64
CA VAL A 215 5.28 28.20 24.19
C VAL A 215 5.24 29.56 23.49
N ASP A 216 4.27 30.42 23.81
CA ASP A 216 4.13 31.74 23.20
C ASP A 216 5.32 32.67 23.52
N GLN A 217 5.86 32.57 24.74
CA GLN A 217 7.07 33.29 25.14
C GLN A 217 8.29 32.81 24.36
N LEU A 218 8.46 31.50 24.19
CA LEU A 218 9.52 30.92 23.37
C LEU A 218 9.41 31.35 21.90
N VAL A 219 8.20 31.29 21.33
CA VAL A 219 7.94 31.78 19.96
C VAL A 219 8.30 33.26 19.81
N THR A 220 8.01 34.08 20.82
CA THR A 220 8.36 35.51 20.80
C THR A 220 9.87 35.71 20.81
N ARG A 221 10.60 34.99 21.70
CA ARG A 221 12.07 35.04 21.74
C ARG A 221 12.70 34.54 20.44
N LEU A 222 12.16 33.48 19.83
CA LEU A 222 12.63 32.96 18.54
C LEU A 222 12.41 33.97 17.42
N LYS A 223 11.27 34.68 17.41
CA LYS A 223 11.01 35.77 16.44
C LYS A 223 11.98 36.93 16.62
N GLU A 224 12.25 37.33 17.86
CA GLU A 224 13.22 38.39 18.17
C GLU A 224 14.65 38.00 17.75
N ALA A 225 15.05 36.76 18.04
CA ALA A 225 16.37 36.22 17.69
C ALA A 225 16.55 36.06 16.17
N ALA A 226 15.52 35.63 15.45
CA ALA A 226 15.52 35.60 13.98
C ALA A 226 15.61 37.02 13.40
N GLY A 227 15.00 38.00 14.08
CA GLY A 227 15.00 39.41 13.72
C GLY A 227 14.40 39.70 12.34
N SER A 228 14.55 40.94 11.87
CA SER A 228 14.20 41.35 10.50
C SER A 228 15.22 40.90 9.44
N LYS A 229 16.21 40.08 9.82
CA LYS A 229 17.35 39.67 8.98
C LYS A 229 17.07 38.40 8.16
N VAL A 230 16.11 37.57 8.56
CA VAL A 230 15.67 36.46 7.72
C VAL A 230 14.84 37.02 6.57
N THR A 231 15.47 37.11 5.40
CA THR A 231 14.87 37.66 4.16
C THR A 231 13.92 36.69 3.46
N LYS A 232 14.00 35.38 3.77
CA LYS A 232 13.19 34.32 3.16
C LYS A 232 12.59 33.40 4.22
N LYS A 233 11.26 33.26 4.20
CA LYS A 233 10.48 32.43 5.13
C LYS A 233 10.97 30.97 5.13
N GLU A 234 11.38 30.48 3.98
CA GLU A 234 11.85 29.11 3.77
C GLU A 234 13.11 28.81 4.59
N ILE A 235 14.00 29.79 4.76
CA ILE A 235 15.24 29.63 5.55
C ILE A 235 14.92 29.49 7.04
N LEU A 236 13.98 30.30 7.55
CA LEU A 236 13.54 30.19 8.94
C LEU A 236 12.85 28.85 9.21
N LEU A 237 11.98 28.41 8.29
CA LEU A 237 11.31 27.11 8.43
C LEU A 237 12.30 25.94 8.35
N ALA A 238 13.29 26.01 7.47
CA ALA A 238 14.35 25.00 7.39
C ALA A 238 15.20 24.97 8.68
N ALA A 239 15.54 26.13 9.24
CA ALA A 239 16.29 26.20 10.50
C ALA A 239 15.49 25.63 11.68
N LEU A 240 14.19 25.94 11.78
CA LEU A 240 13.31 25.36 12.80
C LEU A 240 13.16 23.85 12.63
N ALA A 241 13.06 23.38 11.38
CA ALA A 241 13.00 21.95 11.06
C ALA A 241 14.28 21.22 11.48
N GLU A 242 15.47 21.75 11.19
CA GLU A 242 16.74 21.14 11.65
C GLU A 242 16.83 21.11 13.18
N LEU A 243 16.47 22.21 13.86
CA LEU A 243 16.46 22.27 15.32
C LEU A 243 15.48 21.25 15.94
N SER A 244 14.28 21.11 15.37
CA SER A 244 13.34 20.07 15.78
C SER A 244 13.93 18.66 15.59
N GLY A 245 14.65 18.41 14.49
CA GLY A 245 15.32 17.15 14.23
C GLY A 245 16.41 16.79 15.24
N GLU A 246 17.09 17.78 15.82
CA GLU A 246 18.06 17.60 16.92
C GLU A 246 17.36 17.10 18.19
N TYR A 247 16.32 17.82 18.65
CA TYR A 247 15.53 17.42 19.83
C TYR A 247 14.89 16.03 19.66
N MET A 248 14.42 15.70 18.45
CA MET A 248 13.84 14.40 18.13
C MET A 248 14.88 13.26 18.08
N SER A 249 16.18 13.58 17.97
CA SER A 249 17.26 12.58 17.95
C SER A 249 17.89 12.37 19.34
N GLU A 250 17.75 13.32 20.26
CA GLU A 250 18.34 13.25 21.62
C GLU A 250 17.58 12.29 22.56
N GLU A 251 16.26 12.08 22.38
CA GLU A 251 15.44 11.18 23.19
C GLU A 251 15.78 9.67 23.06
N GLY A 252 16.73 9.29 22.20
CA GLY A 252 17.24 7.91 22.09
C GLY A 252 18.40 7.54 23.03
N SER A 253 18.80 8.41 23.96
CA SER A 253 20.05 8.26 24.76
C SER A 253 19.85 7.94 26.24
N HIS A 254 18.59 7.79 26.69
CA HIS A 254 18.26 7.45 28.08
C HIS A 254 17.28 6.27 28.14
N GLU A 255 17.80 5.09 27.85
CA GLU A 255 17.36 3.81 28.44
C GLU A 255 18.58 3.01 28.90
#